data_AF-V5GDI2-F1
#
_entry.id   AF-V5GDI2-F1
#
_cell.length_a   1.000
_cell.length_b   1.000
_cell.length_c   1.000
_cell.angle_alpha   90.00
_cell.angle_beta   90.00
_cell.angle_gamma   90.00
#
_symmetry.space_group_name_H-M   'P 1'
#
loop_
_entity.id
_entity.type
_entity.pdbx_description
1 polymer ?
#
loop_
_entity_poly.entity_id
_entity_poly.type
_entity_poly.pdbx_seq_one_letter_code
_entity_poly.pdbx_strand_id
1 'polypeptide(L)'
;DGMKSVFGQMVSKLPLLTSETLALPHRVWKVEFVGESVDDCGGGYSESIAEMCDELQNGSLPLLIPTPNGRDEAGVNRDCFILNPLAKTCLNLNMFRFLGVLMGIAIRTGSPLSLNLA
;
A
#
# COMPACT_ATOMS: atom_id res chain seq x y z
N ASP A 1 8.00 -3.05 12.48
CA ASP A 1 8.55 -2.85 11.12
C ASP A 1 7.47 -2.91 10.04
N GLY A 2 6.27 -3.41 10.34
CA GLY A 2 5.16 -3.50 9.38
C GLY A 2 5.06 -4.84 8.67
N MET A 3 5.93 -5.81 8.97
CA MET A 3 6.00 -7.06 8.18
C MET A 3 4.83 -8.03 8.39
N LYS A 4 4.04 -7.84 9.46
CA LYS A 4 2.80 -8.60 9.69
C LYS A 4 1.58 -8.00 8.98
N SER A 5 1.69 -6.75 8.53
CA SER A 5 0.65 -6.02 7.83
C SER A 5 0.39 -6.64 6.45
N VAL A 6 -0.77 -6.41 5.85
CA VAL A 6 -1.09 -6.86 4.48
C VAL A 6 -0.06 -6.30 3.50
N PHE A 7 0.33 -5.04 3.65
CA PHE A 7 1.39 -4.42 2.87
C PHE A 7 2.72 -5.16 3.03
N GLY A 8 3.14 -5.44 4.28
CA GLY A 8 4.38 -6.16 4.56
C GLY A 8 4.40 -7.59 4.00
N GLN A 9 3.26 -8.27 4.04
CA GLN A 9 3.07 -9.58 3.41
C GLN A 9 3.26 -9.49 1.89
N MET A 10 2.70 -8.47 1.24
CA MET A 10 2.86 -8.25 -0.20
C MET A 10 4.28 -7.85 -0.61
N VAL A 11 5.00 -7.08 0.23
CA VAL A 11 6.43 -6.76 0.01
C VAL A 11 7.27 -8.04 -0.08
N SER A 12 6.97 -9.04 0.75
CA SER A 12 7.64 -10.34 0.72
C SER A 12 7.37 -11.13 -0.57
N LYS A 13 6.27 -10.82 -1.26
CA LYS A 13 5.85 -11.43 -2.54
C LYS A 13 6.29 -10.61 -3.75
N LEU A 14 6.97 -9.49 -3.57
CA LEU A 14 7.45 -8.62 -4.65
C LEU A 14 8.19 -9.38 -5.78
N PRO A 15 9.04 -10.40 -5.52
CA PRO A 15 9.69 -11.16 -6.60
C PRO A 15 8.72 -11.95 -7.50
N LEU A 16 7.50 -12.22 -7.03
CA LEU A 16 6.46 -12.92 -7.78
C LEU A 16 5.66 -11.97 -8.69
N LEU A 17 5.77 -10.65 -8.48
CA LEU A 17 5.11 -9.63 -9.29
C LEU A 17 5.92 -9.36 -10.56
N THR A 18 5.90 -10.33 -11.48
CA THR A 18 6.54 -10.22 -12.80
C THR A 18 5.78 -9.25 -13.70
N SER A 19 6.43 -8.79 -14.79
CA SER A 19 5.79 -7.94 -15.80
C SER A 19 4.49 -8.54 -16.35
N GLU A 20 4.42 -9.86 -16.49
CA GLU A 20 3.23 -10.59 -16.96
C GLU A 20 2.08 -10.48 -15.95
N THR A 21 2.36 -10.72 -14.66
CA THR A 21 1.34 -10.58 -13.60
C THR A 21 0.87 -9.13 -13.47
N LEU A 22 1.80 -8.17 -13.54
CA LEU A 22 1.50 -6.74 -13.47
C LEU A 22 0.71 -6.25 -14.67
N ALA A 23 0.70 -6.97 -15.79
CA ALA A 23 -0.06 -6.63 -17.00
C ALA A 23 -1.51 -7.13 -17.01
N LEU A 24 -1.94 -7.92 -16.00
CA LEU A 24 -3.31 -8.45 -15.93
C LEU A 24 -4.35 -7.32 -15.84
N PRO A 25 -5.48 -7.39 -16.58
CA PRO A 25 -6.37 -6.24 -16.79
C PRO A 25 -7.16 -5.81 -15.56
N HIS A 26 -7.56 -6.75 -14.70
CA HIS A 26 -8.47 -6.46 -13.57
C HIS A 26 -7.86 -6.73 -12.20
N ARG A 27 -7.19 -7.87 -12.03
CA ARG A 27 -6.61 -8.29 -10.76
C ARG A 27 -5.19 -8.77 -11.01
N VAL A 28 -4.26 -8.26 -10.21
CA VAL A 28 -2.84 -8.60 -10.31
C VAL A 28 -2.47 -9.78 -9.42
N TRP A 29 -3.24 -10.02 -8.35
CA TRP A 29 -3.08 -11.15 -7.44
C TRP A 29 -4.43 -11.72 -7.01
N LYS A 30 -4.39 -12.97 -6.52
CA LYS A 30 -5.49 -13.60 -5.80
C LYS A 30 -5.22 -13.49 -4.30
N VAL A 31 -6.25 -13.21 -3.53
CA VAL A 31 -6.20 -13.14 -2.07
C VAL A 31 -6.80 -14.41 -1.49
N GLU A 32 -6.15 -14.94 -0.46
CA GLU A 32 -6.62 -16.06 0.34
C GLU A 32 -6.47 -15.66 1.81
N PHE A 33 -7.59 -15.56 2.52
CA PHE A 33 -7.61 -15.23 3.94
C PHE A 33 -7.48 -16.52 4.76
N VAL A 34 -6.28 -16.76 5.29
CA VAL A 34 -5.99 -17.99 6.04
C VAL A 34 -6.77 -17.98 7.35
N GLY A 35 -7.62 -19.00 7.54
CA GLY A 35 -8.43 -19.15 8.75
C GLY A 35 -9.80 -18.47 8.69
N GLU A 36 -10.12 -17.79 7.59
CA GLU A 36 -11.46 -17.26 7.34
C GLU A 36 -12.19 -18.15 6.32
N SER A 37 -13.38 -18.61 6.67
CA SER A 37 -14.26 -19.33 5.73
C SER A 37 -15.00 -18.31 4.86
N VAL A 38 -14.29 -17.72 3.90
CA VAL A 38 -14.85 -16.76 2.94
C VAL A 38 -15.37 -17.52 1.73
N ASP A 39 -16.68 -17.44 1.50
CA ASP A 39 -17.34 -17.88 0.27
C ASP A 39 -17.18 -16.75 -0.76
N ASP A 40 -16.49 -17.04 -1.87
CA ASP A 40 -15.78 -16.06 -2.70
C ASP A 40 -16.70 -15.14 -3.53
N CYS A 41 -17.20 -14.06 -2.92
CA CYS A 41 -17.82 -12.92 -3.63
C CYS A 41 -16.76 -11.90 -4.09
N GLY A 42 -15.62 -12.32 -4.64
CA GLY A 42 -14.76 -11.50 -5.50
C GLY A 42 -14.13 -10.22 -4.94
N GLY A 43 -14.29 -9.91 -3.65
CA GLY A 43 -13.88 -8.64 -3.03
C GLY A 43 -12.45 -8.58 -2.49
N GLY A 44 -11.81 -9.74 -2.23
CA GLY A 44 -10.55 -9.79 -1.49
C GLY A 44 -9.40 -8.99 -2.10
N TYR A 45 -9.34 -8.87 -3.43
CA TYR A 45 -8.34 -8.02 -4.10
C TYR A 45 -8.50 -6.54 -3.71
N SER A 46 -9.71 -5.99 -3.85
CA SER A 46 -9.99 -4.60 -3.52
C SER A 46 -9.85 -4.33 -2.03
N GLU A 47 -10.27 -5.27 -1.19
CA GLU A 47 -10.13 -5.19 0.27
C GLU A 47 -8.65 -5.18 0.69
N SER A 48 -7.82 -6.05 0.10
CA SER A 48 -6.38 -6.02 0.37
C SER A 48 -5.73 -4.69 -0.01
N ILE A 49 -6.17 -4.03 -1.08
CA ILE A 49 -5.67 -2.70 -1.46
C ILE A 49 -6.14 -1.64 -0.48
N ALA A 50 -7.40 -1.69 -0.06
CA ALA A 50 -7.95 -0.75 0.92
C ALA A 50 -7.20 -0.85 2.26
N GLU A 51 -6.97 -2.07 2.75
CA GLU A 51 -6.20 -2.32 3.98
C GLU A 51 -4.77 -1.80 3.85
N MET A 52 -4.10 -2.07 2.72
CA MET A 52 -2.76 -1.52 2.48
C MET A 52 -2.73 0.02 2.49
N CYS A 53 -3.78 0.69 1.99
CA CYS A 53 -3.87 2.14 2.03
C CYS A 53 -4.08 2.67 3.45
N ASP A 54 -4.86 1.97 4.28
CA ASP A 54 -5.04 2.31 5.70
C ASP A 54 -3.72 2.13 6.49
N GLU A 55 -3.06 0.98 6.34
CA GLU A 55 -1.78 0.67 6.98
C GLU A 55 -0.66 1.69 6.67
N LEU A 56 -0.68 2.24 5.45
CA LEU A 56 0.23 3.30 5.02
C LEU A 56 0.01 4.61 5.76
N GLN A 57 -1.21 4.90 6.21
CA GLN A 57 -1.62 6.19 6.78
C GLN A 57 -1.87 6.14 8.30
N ASN A 58 -2.09 4.96 8.88
CA ASN A 58 -2.40 4.78 10.31
C ASN A 58 -1.15 4.63 11.22
N GLY A 59 0.05 4.68 10.64
CA GLY A 59 1.32 4.55 11.37
C GLY A 59 1.84 3.11 11.54
N SER A 60 1.16 2.11 10.98
CA SER A 60 1.62 0.70 10.99
C SER A 60 2.90 0.50 10.18
N LEU A 61 3.11 1.36 9.16
CA LEU A 61 4.26 1.32 8.26
C LEU A 61 5.14 2.57 8.41
N PRO A 62 6.47 2.44 8.43
CA PRO A 62 7.38 3.58 8.61
C PRO A 62 7.62 4.37 7.32
N LEU A 63 6.74 4.28 6.31
CA LEU A 63 6.98 4.84 4.97
C LEU A 63 6.46 6.25 4.78
N LEU A 64 5.34 6.57 5.42
CA LEU A 64 4.69 7.87 5.33
C LEU A 64 4.73 8.58 6.68
N ILE A 65 4.81 9.90 6.63
CA ILE A 65 4.72 10.78 7.79
C ILE A 65 3.75 11.90 7.47
N PRO A 66 2.98 12.41 8.46
CA PRO A 66 2.13 13.57 8.24
C PRO A 66 2.96 14.75 7.73
N THR A 67 2.36 15.55 6.84
CA THR A 67 2.93 16.82 6.39
C THR A 67 3.21 17.75 7.59
N PRO A 68 4.18 18.68 7.50
CA PRO A 68 4.49 19.59 8.62
C PRO A 68 3.27 20.37 9.12
N ASN A 69 2.44 20.89 8.20
CA ASN A 69 1.19 21.58 8.52
C ASN A 69 0.13 20.66 9.15
N GLY A 70 0.14 19.36 8.82
CA GLY A 70 -0.67 18.36 9.50
C GLY A 70 -0.24 18.11 10.95
N ARG A 71 1.07 18.15 11.25
CA ARG A 71 1.58 17.99 12.63
C ARG A 71 1.27 19.18 13.53
N ASP A 72 1.32 20.38 12.95
CA ASP A 72 1.10 21.62 13.68
C ASP A 72 -0.39 22.01 13.73
N GLU A 73 -1.29 21.14 13.22
CA GLU A 73 -2.75 21.38 13.17
C GLU A 73 -3.10 22.74 12.54
N ALA A 74 -2.33 23.16 11.53
CA ALA A 74 -2.40 24.50 10.96
C ALA A 74 -2.61 24.46 9.43
N GLY A 75 -3.39 25.39 8.88
CA GLY A 75 -3.60 25.50 7.43
C GLY A 75 -4.54 24.45 6.82
N VAL A 76 -4.43 24.27 5.49
CA VAL A 76 -5.26 23.38 4.64
C VAL A 76 -4.49 22.06 4.38
N ASN A 77 -5.16 20.94 4.05
CA ASN A 77 -4.55 19.63 3.74
C ASN A 77 -3.70 19.04 4.89
N ARG A 78 -4.29 18.98 6.09
CA ARG A 78 -3.64 18.44 7.30
C ARG A 78 -3.61 16.92 7.34
N ASP A 79 -4.51 16.31 6.59
CA ASP A 79 -4.72 14.88 6.41
C ASP A 79 -3.82 14.29 5.31
N CYS A 80 -2.84 15.06 4.82
CA CYS A 80 -1.88 14.61 3.81
C CYS A 80 -0.58 14.07 4.43
N PHE A 81 0.07 13.22 3.66
CA PHE A 81 1.29 12.54 4.01
C PHE A 81 2.40 12.81 2.99
N ILE A 82 3.64 12.82 3.48
CA ILE A 82 4.85 12.82 2.66
C ILE A 82 5.66 11.55 2.94
N LEU A 83 6.58 11.21 2.04
CA LEU A 83 7.50 10.10 2.25
C LEU A 83 8.39 10.36 3.46
N ASN A 84 8.65 9.32 4.27
CA ASN A 84 9.53 9.40 5.42
C ASN A 84 11.00 9.42 4.98
N PRO A 85 11.73 10.56 5.08
CA PRO A 85 13.11 10.64 4.64
C PRO A 85 14.06 9.84 5.54
N LEU A 86 13.64 9.42 6.73
CA LEU A 86 14.44 8.63 7.66
C LEU A 86 14.36 7.13 7.37
N ALA A 87 13.41 6.70 6.53
CA ALA A 87 13.18 5.30 6.23
C ALA A 87 14.18 4.76 5.19
N LYS A 88 15.44 4.56 5.61
CA LYS A 88 16.57 4.25 4.70
C LYS A 88 17.10 2.81 4.77
N THR A 89 16.50 1.95 5.58
CA THR A 89 16.95 0.54 5.67
C THR A 89 16.66 -0.20 4.37
N CYS A 90 17.37 -1.30 4.09
CA CYS A 90 17.11 -2.12 2.91
C CYS A 90 15.65 -2.61 2.84
N LEU A 91 15.06 -2.89 4.00
CA LEU A 91 13.64 -3.25 4.10
C LEU A 91 12.75 -2.10 3.64
N ASN A 92 12.98 -0.89 4.15
CA ASN A 92 12.18 0.29 3.80
C ASN A 92 12.30 0.62 2.31
N LEU A 93 13.48 0.44 1.71
CA LEU A 93 13.67 0.62 0.27
C LEU A 93 12.87 -0.39 -0.56
N ASN A 94 12.79 -1.65 -0.13
CA ASN A 94 11.92 -2.64 -0.76
C ASN A 94 10.43 -2.32 -0.57
N MET A 95 10.06 -1.80 0.58
CA MET A 95 8.71 -1.31 0.84
C MET A 95 8.34 -0.13 -0.07
N PHE A 96 9.22 0.86 -0.24
CA PHE A 96 9.02 1.95 -1.19
C PHE A 96 8.94 1.45 -2.64
N ARG A 97 9.75 0.45 -3.01
CA ARG A 97 9.66 -0.18 -4.32
C ARG A 97 8.28 -0.80 -4.54
N PHE A 98 7.76 -1.51 -3.55
CA PHE A 98 6.41 -2.07 -3.63
C PHE A 98 5.32 -0.99 -3.66
N LEU A 99 5.45 0.09 -2.88
CA LEU A 99 4.55 1.25 -2.95
C LEU A 99 4.48 1.80 -4.39
N GLY A 100 5.62 1.94 -5.06
CA GLY A 100 5.66 2.34 -6.48
C GLY A 100 4.96 1.35 -7.42
N VAL A 101 5.10 0.05 -7.17
CA VAL A 101 4.35 -0.98 -7.91
C VAL A 101 2.85 -0.84 -7.70
N LEU A 102 2.40 -0.65 -6.45
CA LEU A 102 1.00 -0.47 -6.10
C LEU A 102 0.40 0.77 -6.80
N MET A 103 1.11 1.89 -6.81
CA MET A 103 0.71 3.10 -7.53
C MET A 103 0.65 2.86 -9.05
N GLY A 104 1.62 2.13 -9.61
CA GLY A 104 1.64 1.77 -11.03
C GLY A 104 0.43 0.92 -11.44
N ILE A 105 0.02 -0.03 -10.59
CA ILE A 105 -1.19 -0.83 -10.80
C ILE A 105 -2.42 0.06 -10.80
N ALA A 106 -2.58 0.93 -9.79
CA ALA A 106 -3.72 1.84 -9.67
C ALA A 106 -3.88 2.76 -10.90
N ILE A 107 -2.78 3.32 -11.39
CA ILE A 107 -2.77 4.14 -12.60
C ILE A 107 -3.18 3.32 -13.82
N ARG A 108 -2.61 2.12 -13.99
CA ARG A 108 -2.88 1.26 -15.15
C ARG A 108 -4.31 0.74 -15.19
N THR A 109 -4.89 0.37 -14.05
CA THR A 109 -6.26 -0.17 -13.97
C THR A 109 -7.32 0.92 -13.84
N GLY A 110 -6.93 2.19 -13.69
CA GLY A 110 -7.86 3.30 -13.45
C GLY A 110 -8.59 3.16 -12.11
N SER A 111 -7.95 2.55 -11.11
CA SER A 111 -8.51 2.33 -9.77
C SER A 111 -7.67 3.10 -8.74
N PRO A 112 -8.03 4.36 -8.41
CA PRO A 112 -7.22 5.20 -7.53
C PRO A 112 -7.03 4.58 -6.15
N LEU A 113 -5.83 4.75 -5.58
CA LEU A 113 -5.56 4.42 -4.19
C LEU A 113 -6.13 5.50 -3.28
N SER A 114 -6.75 5.10 -2.18
CA SER A 114 -7.21 6.02 -1.12
C SER A 114 -6.03 6.50 -0.27
N LEU A 115 -5.07 7.18 -0.91
CA LEU A 115 -3.87 7.75 -0.29
C LEU A 115 -3.88 9.26 -0.42
N ASN A 116 -3.75 9.97 0.69
CA ASN A 116 -3.67 11.42 0.73
C ASN A 116 -2.20 11.87 0.69
N LEU A 117 -1.60 11.96 -0.50
CA LEU A 117 -0.21 12.40 -0.66
C LEU A 117 -0.14 13.90 -1.04
N ALA A 118 0.86 14.62 -0.51
CA ALA A 118 1.17 16.03 -0.80
C ALA A 118 2.42 16.22 -1.64
#